data_AF-A0A3N1A7K4-F1
#
_entry.id   AF-A0A3N1A7K4-F1
#
_cell.length_a   1.000
_cell.length_b   1.000
_cell.length_c   1.000
_cell.angle_alpha   90.00
_cell.angle_beta   90.00
_cell.angle_gamma   90.00
#
_symmetry.space_group_name_H-M   'P 1'
#
loop_
_entity.id
_entity.type
_entity.pdbx_description
1 polymer ?
#
loop_
_entity_poly.entity_id
_entity_poly.type
_entity_poly.pdbx_seq_one_letter_code
_entity_poly.pdbx_strand_id
1 'polypeptide(L)'
;MRARGKLLEQVRSCFVQTRTWRHAGRYVSALVSRMPKRNGWTIAEHVGDATPDRTQRLLNRAVWDTEGVASRVRRYAAAGLNAAAAVRRRRGLAVGALDETGQPKHGT
;
A
#
# COMPACT_ATOMS: atom_id res chain seq x y z
N MET A 1 -8.65 -10.58 6.74
CA MET A 1 -7.37 -10.16 7.39
C MET A 1 -6.09 -10.79 6.82
N ARG A 2 -6.08 -12.05 6.34
CA ARG A 2 -4.82 -12.77 5.96
C ARG A 2 -4.01 -12.17 4.80
N ALA A 3 -4.66 -11.53 3.83
CA ALA A 3 -4.02 -11.10 2.57
C ALA A 3 -3.02 -9.95 2.76
N ARG A 4 -3.42 -8.89 3.49
CA ARG A 4 -2.58 -7.75 3.82
C ARG A 4 -1.34 -8.15 4.63
N GLY A 5 -1.49 -9.04 5.61
CA GLY A 5 -0.37 -9.53 6.42
C GLY A 5 0.69 -10.21 5.57
N LYS A 6 0.27 -11.08 4.63
CA LYS A 6 1.19 -11.73 3.68
C LYS A 6 1.97 -10.73 2.82
N LEU A 7 1.30 -9.70 2.29
CA LEU A 7 1.97 -8.65 1.52
C LEU A 7 3.00 -7.91 2.37
N LEU A 8 2.66 -7.57 3.62
CA LEU A 8 3.58 -6.89 4.54
C LEU A 8 4.81 -7.74 4.85
N GLU A 9 4.66 -9.04 5.06
CA GLU A 9 5.80 -9.94 5.24
C GLU A 9 6.68 -10.01 3.98
N GLN A 10 6.09 -10.04 2.78
CA GLN A 10 6.87 -10.07 1.53
C GLN A 10 7.76 -8.84 1.35
N VAL A 11 7.31 -7.68 1.82
CA VAL A 11 8.06 -6.42 1.71
C VAL A 11 8.97 -6.14 2.91
N ARG A 12 9.00 -7.01 3.92
CA ARG A 12 9.78 -6.79 5.15
C ARG A 12 11.26 -6.54 4.88
N SER A 13 11.87 -7.27 3.94
CA SER A 13 13.29 -7.08 3.58
C SER A 13 13.59 -5.75 2.89
N CYS A 14 12.58 -5.03 2.41
CA CYS A 14 12.75 -3.71 1.81
C CYS A 14 12.86 -2.59 2.84
N PHE A 15 12.64 -2.86 4.13
CA PHE A 15 12.74 -1.86 5.19
C PHE A 15 13.99 -2.09 6.03
N VAL A 16 14.80 -1.04 6.18
CA VAL A 16 15.98 -1.07 7.07
C VAL A 16 15.56 -1.19 8.53
N GLN A 17 14.46 -0.54 8.93
CA GLN A 17 14.02 -0.46 10.32
C GLN A 17 12.67 -1.14 10.53
N THR A 18 12.61 -2.08 11.49
CA THR A 18 11.37 -2.79 11.86
C THR A 18 10.24 -1.85 12.28
N ARG A 19 10.55 -0.71 12.94
CA ARG A 19 9.54 0.29 13.31
C ARG A 19 8.86 0.92 12.09
N THR A 20 9.63 1.19 11.04
CA THR A 20 9.15 1.75 9.78
C THR A 20 8.27 0.75 9.05
N TRP A 21 8.70 -0.51 8.96
CA TRP A 21 7.89 -1.58 8.38
C TRP A 21 6.56 -1.77 9.11
N ARG A 22 6.59 -1.78 10.46
CA ARG A 22 5.38 -1.89 11.26
C ARG A 22 4.43 -0.70 11.03
N HIS A 23 4.99 0.51 10.92
CA HIS A 23 4.20 1.71 10.61
C HIS A 23 3.64 1.70 9.20
N ALA A 24 4.39 1.18 8.21
CA ALA A 24 3.91 0.97 6.86
C ALA A 24 2.69 0.03 6.84
N GLY A 25 2.69 -1.01 7.67
CA GLY A 25 1.53 -1.89 7.85
C GLY A 25 0.28 -1.19 8.38
N ARG A 26 0.45 -0.29 9.35
CA ARG A 26 -0.62 0.57 9.87
C ARG A 26 -1.12 1.55 8.81
N TYR A 27 -0.18 2.19 8.10
CA TYR A 27 -0.48 3.10 7.01
C TYR A 27 -1.31 2.43 5.90
N VAL A 28 -0.89 1.25 5.44
CA VAL A 28 -1.65 0.45 4.46
C VAL A 28 -3.04 0.08 4.99
N SER A 29 -3.17 -0.24 6.29
CA SER A 29 -4.48 -0.48 6.91
C SER A 29 -5.41 0.72 6.76
N ALA A 30 -4.90 1.93 7.00
CA ALA A 30 -5.68 3.15 6.82
C ALA A 30 -6.06 3.39 5.36
N LEU A 31 -5.13 3.18 4.42
CA LEU A 31 -5.39 3.42 3.00
C LEU A 31 -6.50 2.54 2.42
N VAL A 32 -6.53 1.26 2.79
CA VAL A 32 -7.53 0.29 2.31
C VAL A 32 -8.84 0.32 3.11
N SER A 33 -8.92 1.18 4.12
CA SER A 33 -10.15 1.38 4.87
C SER A 33 -11.16 2.23 4.08
N ARG A 34 -12.40 2.29 4.59
CA ARG A 34 -13.47 3.12 4.04
C ARG A 34 -13.44 4.57 4.52
N MET A 35 -12.26 5.09 4.89
CA MET A 35 -12.13 6.47 5.34
C MET A 35 -12.51 7.47 4.23
N PRO A 36 -13.27 8.53 4.55
CA PRO A 36 -13.72 9.52 3.56
C PRO A 36 -12.58 10.43 3.09
N LYS A 37 -11.59 10.72 3.95
CA LYS A 37 -10.43 11.57 3.63
C LYS A 37 -9.14 10.85 4.00
N ARG A 38 -8.13 10.97 3.14
CA ARG A 38 -6.81 10.35 3.29
C ARG A 38 -5.74 11.44 3.35
N ASN A 39 -5.61 12.10 4.49
CA ASN A 39 -4.50 13.01 4.78
C ASN A 39 -3.70 12.51 6.00
N GLY A 40 -2.53 13.12 6.26
CA GLY A 40 -1.64 12.69 7.33
C GLY A 40 -2.30 12.65 8.71
N TRP A 41 -3.21 13.60 8.99
CA TRP A 41 -3.95 13.67 10.26
C TRP A 41 -4.99 12.57 10.38
N THR A 42 -5.88 12.42 9.40
CA THR A 42 -6.93 11.39 9.42
C THR A 42 -6.32 9.99 9.44
N ILE A 43 -5.19 9.79 8.74
CA ILE A 43 -4.46 8.51 8.78
C ILE A 43 -3.88 8.26 10.17
N ALA A 44 -3.29 9.26 10.81
CA ALA A 44 -2.75 9.14 12.17
C ALA A 44 -3.84 8.75 13.18
N GLU A 45 -4.98 9.45 13.14
CA GLU A 45 -6.15 9.13 13.97
C GLU A 45 -6.63 7.69 13.75
N HIS A 46 -6.76 7.27 12.49
CA HIS A 46 -7.21 5.92 12.16
C HIS A 46 -6.29 4.83 12.69
N VAL A 47 -4.98 5.09 12.77
CA VAL A 47 -3.99 4.12 13.25
C VAL A 47 -3.65 4.29 14.75
N GLY A 48 -4.34 5.21 15.43
CA GLY A 48 -4.17 5.46 16.87
C GLY A 48 -2.91 6.24 17.23
N ASP A 49 -2.34 6.99 16.29
CA ASP A 49 -1.22 7.90 16.57
C ASP A 49 -1.73 9.25 17.06
N ALA A 50 -1.08 9.81 18.07
CA ALA A 50 -1.43 11.11 18.65
C ALA A 50 -1.09 12.31 17.72
N THR A 51 -0.14 12.13 16.79
CA THR A 51 0.31 13.17 15.87
C THR A 51 0.57 12.58 14.48
N PRO A 52 0.51 13.39 13.40
CA PRO A 52 0.82 12.94 12.04
C PRO A 52 2.30 12.61 11.81
N ASP A 53 3.18 12.88 12.77
CA ASP A 53 4.64 12.82 12.58
C ASP A 53 5.14 11.43 12.17
N ARG A 54 4.52 10.35 12.66
CA ARG A 54 4.93 8.98 12.27
C ARG A 54 4.60 8.72 10.80
N THR A 55 3.43 9.14 10.34
CA THR A 55 3.03 9.07 8.93
C THR A 55 3.90 9.97 8.07
N GLN A 56 4.18 11.19 8.50
CA GLN A 56 5.08 12.10 7.77
C GLN A 56 6.51 11.55 7.71
N ARG A 57 7.04 10.99 8.80
CA ARG A 57 8.37 10.34 8.80
C ARG A 57 8.42 9.15 7.85
N LEU A 58 7.37 8.32 7.82
CA LEU A 58 7.28 7.20 6.89
C LEU A 58 7.32 7.66 5.43
N LEU A 59 6.58 8.73 5.09
CA LEU A 59 6.47 9.19 3.71
C LEU A 59 7.65 10.05 3.24
N ASN A 60 8.22 10.86 4.13
CA ASN A 60 9.19 11.90 3.74
C ASN A 60 10.64 11.57 4.12
N ARG A 61 10.88 10.66 5.07
CA ARG A 61 12.22 10.46 5.66
C ARG A 61 12.65 9.01 5.80
N ALA A 62 11.72 8.06 5.76
CA ALA A 62 12.06 6.66 5.96
C ALA A 62 12.89 6.11 4.81
N VAL A 63 13.90 5.31 5.15
CA VAL A 63 14.69 4.56 4.18
C VAL A 63 14.05 3.20 3.95
N TRP A 64 13.59 2.95 2.73
CA TRP A 64 13.06 1.69 2.26
C TRP A 64 13.33 1.54 0.76
N ASP A 65 13.48 0.31 0.31
CA ASP A 65 13.64 -0.04 -1.11
C ASP A 65 12.30 0.16 -1.83
N THR A 66 12.11 1.36 -2.39
CA THR A 66 10.87 1.76 -3.08
C THR A 66 10.55 0.86 -4.25
N GLU A 67 11.54 0.55 -5.09
CA GLU A 67 11.36 -0.31 -6.26
C GLU A 67 11.04 -1.75 -5.86
N GLY A 68 11.73 -2.28 -4.85
CA GLY A 68 11.48 -3.63 -4.35
C GLY A 68 10.09 -3.78 -3.74
N VAL A 69 9.58 -2.76 -3.04
CA VAL A 69 8.19 -2.76 -2.55
C VAL A 69 7.22 -2.64 -3.70
N ALA A 70 7.42 -1.71 -4.64
CA ALA A 70 6.52 -1.51 -5.78
C ALA A 70 6.42 -2.79 -6.63
N SER A 71 7.55 -3.45 -6.89
CA SER A 71 7.63 -4.75 -7.59
C SER A 71 6.83 -5.85 -6.88
N ARG A 72 7.00 -5.99 -5.56
CA ARG A 72 6.28 -6.98 -4.75
C ARG A 72 4.78 -6.71 -4.70
N VAL A 73 4.37 -5.45 -4.56
CA VAL A 73 2.96 -5.03 -4.58
C VAL A 73 2.33 -5.34 -5.94
N ARG A 74 3.00 -5.00 -7.05
CA ARG A 74 2.53 -5.32 -8.42
C ARG A 74 2.35 -6.83 -8.60
N ARG A 75 3.34 -7.64 -8.21
CA ARG A 75 3.27 -9.10 -8.30
C ARG A 75 2.12 -9.67 -7.48
N TYR A 76 1.95 -9.18 -6.25
CA TYR A 76 0.86 -9.59 -5.37
C TYR A 76 -0.52 -9.27 -5.97
N ALA A 77 -0.69 -8.06 -6.52
CA ALA A 77 -1.93 -7.64 -7.17
C ALA A 77 -2.24 -8.48 -8.41
N ALA A 78 -1.26 -8.67 -9.29
CA ALA A 78 -1.40 -9.49 -10.50
C ALA A 78 -1.77 -10.96 -10.17
N ALA A 79 -1.10 -11.56 -9.18
CA ALA A 79 -1.42 -12.90 -8.72
C ALA A 79 -2.86 -13.00 -8.17
N GLY A 80 -3.31 -11.99 -7.42
CA GLY A 80 -4.68 -11.92 -6.91
C GLY A 80 -5.72 -11.81 -8.02
N LEU A 81 -5.47 -10.98 -9.03
CA LEU A 81 -6.34 -10.84 -10.20
C LEU A 81 -6.43 -12.13 -11.02
N ASN A 82 -5.30 -12.80 -11.25
CA ASN A 82 -5.25 -14.08 -11.96
C ASN A 82 -6.05 -15.16 -11.23
N ALA A 83 -5.89 -15.26 -9.90
CA ALA A 83 -6.66 -16.18 -9.08
C ALA A 83 -8.17 -15.88 -9.16
N ALA A 84 -8.55 -14.61 -9.08
CA ALA A 84 -9.95 -14.20 -9.18
C ALA A 84 -10.57 -14.45 -10.57
N ALA A 85 -9.79 -14.32 -11.65
CA ALA A 85 -10.22 -14.64 -13.01
C ALA A 85 -10.42 -16.15 -13.21
N ALA A 86 -9.51 -16.97 -12.67
CA ALA A 86 -9.58 -18.42 -12.73
C ALA A 86 -10.83 -18.97 -12.00
N VAL A 87 -11.15 -18.45 -10.81
CA VAL A 87 -12.36 -18.82 -10.05
C VAL A 87 -13.64 -18.53 -10.84
N ARG A 88 -13.68 -17.42 -11.60
CA ARG A 88 -14.85 -17.03 -12.38
C ARG A 88 -14.99 -17.79 -13.71
N ARG A 89 -14.17 -18.82 -13.95
CA ARG A 89 -14.05 -19.56 -15.23
C ARG A 89 -13.89 -18.66 -16.46
N ARG A 90 -13.45 -17.41 -16.27
CA ARG A 90 -13.01 -16.52 -17.35
C ARG A 90 -11.57 -16.90 -17.70
N ARG A 91 -11.38 -18.10 -18.27
CA ARG A 91 -10.09 -18.47 -18.86
C ARG A 91 -9.83 -17.52 -20.03
N GLY A 92 -8.80 -16.68 -19.91
CA GLY A 92 -8.25 -15.93 -21.05
C GLY A 92 -8.67 -14.47 -21.23
N LEU A 93 -9.42 -13.84 -20.32
CA LEU A 93 -9.78 -12.40 -20.44
C LEU A 93 -9.48 -11.64 -19.15
N ALA A 94 -8.20 -11.56 -18.79
CA ALA A 94 -7.72 -10.51 -17.91
C ALA A 94 -7.44 -9.27 -18.77
N VAL A 95 -8.45 -8.39 -18.93
CA VAL A 95 -8.23 -7.09 -19.58
C VAL A 95 -7.48 -6.21 -18.57
N GLY A 96 -6.22 -5.89 -18.86
CA GLY A 96 -5.44 -4.90 -18.14
C GLY A 96 -5.59 -3.55 -18.83
N ALA A 97 -6.26 -2.60 -18.19
CA ALA A 97 -6.22 -1.20 -18.63
C ALA A 97 -4.93 -0.58 -18.11
N LEU A 98 -4.01 -0.24 -19.02
CA LEU A 98 -2.88 0.63 -18.75
C LEU A 98 -3.33 2.04 -19.08
N ASP A 99 -3.60 2.82 -18.03
CA ASP A 99 -3.96 4.22 -18.14
C ASP A 99 -2.83 5.06 -17.54
N GLU A 100 -2.37 6.07 -18.26
CA GLU A 100 -1.38 7.02 -17.75
C GLU A 100 -2.12 8.09 -16.95
N THR A 101 -2.14 7.93 -15.62
CA THR A 101 -2.75 8.92 -14.74
C THR A 101 -1.71 9.94 -14.28
N GLY A 102 -1.80 11.15 -14.82
CA GLY A 102 -1.15 12.31 -14.21
C GLY A 102 -1.79 12.60 -12.84
N GLN A 103 -0.96 12.88 -11.84
CA GLN A 103 -1.42 13.42 -10.55
C GLN A 103 -1.10 14.92 -10.54
N PRO A 104 -1.95 15.79 -11.09
CA PRO A 104 -1.72 17.23 -11.03
C PRO A 104 -1.72 17.66 -9.57
N LYS A 105 -0.53 18.00 -9.06
CA LYS A 105 -0.36 18.52 -7.70
C LYS A 105 -0.56 20.02 -7.75
N HIS A 106 -1.74 20.49 -7.40
CA HIS A 106 -1.92 21.90 -7.03
C HIS A 106 -1.43 22.07 -5.59
N GLY A 107 -0.26 22.70 -5.44
CA GLY A 107 0.13 23.29 -4.16
C GLY A 107 -0.77 24.50 -3.89
N THR A 108 -1.24 24.64 -2.65
CA THR A 108 -1.77 25.92 -2.15
C THR A 108 -0.58 26.77 -1.71
#